data_AF-A0AAD3T0R9-F1
#
_entry.id   AF-A0AAD3T0R9-F1
#
_cell.length_a   1.000
_cell.length_b   1.000
_cell.length_c   1.000
_cell.angle_alpha   90.00
_cell.angle_beta   90.00
_cell.angle_gamma   90.00
#
_symmetry.space_group_name_H-M   'P 1'
#
loop_
_entity.id
_entity.type
_entity.pdbx_description
1 polymer ?
#
loop_
_entity_poly.entity_id
_entity_poly.type
_entity_poly.pdbx_seq_one_letter_code
_entity_poly.pdbx_strand_id
1 'polypeptide(L)'
;MTAKQRKPRVSRNPELIRGVGRYSRSRMYHKRGLWAIKAKNGGVFPRHEPKPVETKAPEKPPKFYPADDVKKPLINKRKPKPTKLRASITPGTVLIVLAGRFKGKRVVFLKQLSSGLLLITGPFKINGVPLRRVNQSYVIATSTKIDISSVNVEKFDDKYFAKQVEKKRKKGEGEFFEAEKEDKNLLPQEKKDDQITVDAALMKSIDGVLDLKAYLAARFSLKAGMKPHELVF
;
A
#
# COMPACT_ATOMS: atom_id res chain seq x y z
N MET A 1 32.07 -14.22 -23.23
CA MET A 1 31.47 -15.14 -22.25
C MET A 1 30.42 -14.38 -21.45
N THR A 2 29.15 -14.75 -21.56
CA THR A 2 28.05 -14.10 -20.84
C THR A 2 28.18 -14.35 -19.34
N ALA A 3 28.18 -13.28 -18.54
CA ALA A 3 28.31 -13.39 -17.08
C ALA A 3 27.13 -14.21 -16.54
N LYS A 4 27.42 -15.40 -15.98
CA LYS A 4 26.42 -16.26 -15.32
C LYS A 4 25.63 -15.43 -14.31
N GLN A 5 24.33 -15.24 -14.55
CA GLN A 5 23.43 -14.58 -13.60
C GLN A 5 23.56 -15.28 -12.24
N ARG A 6 24.11 -14.56 -11.25
CA ARG A 6 24.26 -15.09 -9.90
C ARG A 6 22.87 -15.25 -9.30
N LYS A 7 22.44 -16.50 -9.05
CA LYS A 7 21.24 -16.77 -8.25
C LYS A 7 21.34 -15.98 -6.93
N PRO A 8 20.26 -15.30 -6.49
CA PRO A 8 20.28 -14.53 -5.25
C PRO A 8 20.63 -15.46 -4.08
N ARG A 9 21.60 -15.05 -3.24
CA ARG A 9 22.02 -15.83 -2.07
C ARG A 9 20.90 -15.79 -1.02
N VAL A 10 20.18 -16.89 -0.86
CA VAL A 10 19.22 -17.09 0.24
C VAL A 10 19.99 -17.47 1.52
N SER A 11 19.50 -17.03 2.69
CA SER A 11 20.09 -17.41 3.97
C SER A 11 20.05 -18.93 4.16
N ARG A 12 21.20 -19.55 4.46
CA ARG A 12 21.30 -20.98 4.83
C ARG A 12 20.82 -21.29 6.25
N ASN A 13 20.41 -20.26 7.00
CA ASN A 13 19.81 -20.34 8.34
C ASN A 13 18.34 -19.86 8.26
N PRO A 14 17.35 -20.76 8.33
CA PRO A 14 15.95 -20.34 8.43
C PRO A 14 15.71 -19.66 9.77
N GLU A 15 14.75 -18.73 9.82
CA GLU A 15 14.35 -18.08 11.07
C GLU A 15 13.53 -19.07 11.93
N LEU A 16 13.82 -19.11 13.23
CA LEU A 16 12.96 -19.79 14.22
C LEU A 16 11.83 -18.87 14.66
N ILE A 17 12.20 -17.64 14.95
CA ILE A 17 11.33 -16.48 15.25
C ILE A 17 12.04 -15.24 14.68
N ARG A 18 11.31 -14.14 14.49
CA ARG A 18 11.83 -12.95 13.81
C ARG A 18 13.13 -12.45 14.46
N GLY A 19 14.22 -12.50 13.72
CA GLY A 19 15.55 -12.05 14.18
C GLY A 19 16.41 -13.12 14.88
N VAL A 20 15.89 -14.32 15.09
CA VAL A 20 16.65 -15.45 15.66
C VAL A 20 16.68 -16.59 14.64
N GLY A 21 17.88 -16.96 14.20
CA GLY A 21 18.07 -18.09 13.30
C GLY A 21 17.93 -19.43 14.03
N ARG A 22 17.45 -20.46 13.33
CA ARG A 22 17.29 -21.82 13.85
C ARG A 22 18.61 -22.48 14.26
N TYR A 23 19.69 -22.17 13.56
CA TYR A 23 21.03 -22.73 13.81
C TYR A 23 21.93 -21.75 14.54
N SER A 24 22.75 -22.28 15.46
CA SER A 24 23.79 -21.55 16.19
C SER A 24 24.95 -21.11 15.29
N ARG A 25 25.81 -20.22 15.81
CA ARG A 25 26.97 -19.67 15.08
C ARG A 25 27.97 -20.76 14.65
N SER A 26 28.24 -21.76 15.49
CA SER A 26 29.16 -22.86 15.20
C SER A 26 28.63 -23.76 14.08
N ARG A 27 27.36 -24.17 14.14
CA ARG A 27 26.74 -24.96 13.07
C ARG A 27 26.71 -24.21 11.74
N MET A 28 26.46 -22.89 11.78
CA MET A 28 26.49 -22.04 10.59
C MET A 28 27.88 -21.83 10.02
N TYR A 29 28.93 -21.82 10.87
CA TYR A 29 30.32 -21.76 10.44
C TYR A 29 30.70 -22.95 9.54
N HIS A 30 30.31 -24.17 9.95
CA HIS A 30 30.50 -25.36 9.13
C HIS A 30 29.63 -25.37 7.87
N LYS A 31 28.33 -25.06 8.00
CA LYS A 31 27.36 -25.08 6.89
C LYS A 31 27.63 -24.04 5.80
N ARG A 32 28.28 -22.92 6.15
CA ARG A 32 28.72 -21.90 5.17
C ARG A 32 30.05 -22.26 4.50
N GLY A 33 30.75 -23.30 4.95
CA GLY A 33 32.09 -23.65 4.46
C GLY A 33 33.15 -22.62 4.86
N LEU A 34 32.87 -21.77 5.87
CA LEU A 34 33.82 -20.75 6.32
C LEU A 34 35.08 -21.38 6.90
N TRP A 35 34.96 -22.56 7.51
CA TRP A 35 36.09 -23.36 7.98
C TRP A 35 37.06 -23.71 6.85
N ALA A 36 36.56 -24.16 5.69
CA ALA A 36 37.38 -24.52 4.55
C ALA A 36 38.02 -23.29 3.89
N ILE A 37 37.31 -22.17 3.82
CA ILE A 37 37.87 -20.90 3.31
C ILE A 37 38.96 -20.39 4.24
N LYS A 38 38.76 -20.46 5.56
CA LYS A 38 39.74 -20.05 6.55
C LYS A 38 40.98 -20.95 6.50
N ALA A 39 40.80 -22.26 6.38
CA ALA A 39 41.91 -23.22 6.23
C ALA A 39 42.74 -22.95 4.97
N LYS A 40 42.08 -22.67 3.83
CA LYS A 40 42.76 -22.34 2.56
C LYS A 40 43.58 -21.05 2.60
N ASN A 41 43.21 -20.11 3.47
CA ASN A 41 43.85 -18.79 3.57
C ASN A 41 44.71 -18.67 4.83
N GLY A 42 45.39 -19.75 5.23
CA GLY A 42 46.36 -19.73 6.33
C GLY A 42 45.75 -19.37 7.70
N GLY A 43 44.47 -19.71 7.92
CA GLY A 43 43.80 -19.40 9.19
C GLY A 43 43.16 -18.01 9.26
N VAL A 44 43.19 -17.21 8.19
CA VAL A 44 42.64 -15.85 8.17
C VAL A 44 41.54 -15.72 7.09
N PHE A 45 40.56 -14.86 7.31
CA PHE A 45 39.55 -14.56 6.28
C PHE A 45 40.07 -13.50 5.30
N PRO A 46 39.74 -13.59 3.99
CA PRO A 46 40.11 -12.57 3.01
C PRO A 46 39.59 -11.17 3.41
N ARG A 47 40.45 -10.15 3.34
CA ARG A 47 40.08 -8.74 3.45
C ARG A 47 40.14 -8.10 2.08
N HIS A 48 39.14 -7.27 1.77
CA HIS A 48 39.19 -6.40 0.58
C HIS A 48 39.67 -5.02 1.01
N GLU A 49 40.73 -4.53 0.37
CA GLU A 49 41.18 -3.15 0.54
C GLU A 49 40.16 -2.18 -0.05
N PRO A 50 39.94 -1.02 0.59
CA PRO A 50 39.03 0.00 0.06
C PRO A 50 39.56 0.48 -1.29
N LYS A 51 38.69 0.52 -2.31
CA LYS A 51 39.04 1.07 -3.62
C LYS A 51 39.47 2.54 -3.47
N PRO A 52 40.52 2.98 -4.19
CA PRO A 52 40.94 4.38 -4.18
C PRO A 52 39.78 5.26 -4.66
N VAL A 53 39.47 6.30 -3.88
CA VAL A 53 38.39 7.24 -4.18
C VAL A 53 38.87 8.17 -5.30
N GLU A 54 38.20 8.12 -6.46
CA GLU A 54 38.45 9.04 -7.56
C GLU A 54 38.23 10.49 -7.11
N THR A 55 39.20 11.36 -7.38
CA THR A 55 39.18 12.79 -7.05
C THR A 55 38.07 13.49 -7.84
N LYS A 56 36.99 13.89 -7.16
CA LYS A 56 35.91 14.70 -7.75
C LYS A 56 36.41 16.12 -8.05
N ALA A 57 35.95 16.69 -9.17
CA ALA A 57 36.23 18.06 -9.59
C ALA A 57 35.78 19.09 -8.53
N PRO A 58 36.48 20.23 -8.38
CA PRO A 58 36.17 21.22 -7.35
C PRO A 58 34.82 21.93 -7.61
N GLU A 59 33.90 21.85 -6.65
CA GLU A 59 32.62 22.58 -6.68
C GLU A 59 32.83 24.05 -6.25
N LYS A 60 32.26 25.01 -7.00
CA LYS A 60 32.34 26.45 -6.67
C LYS A 60 31.57 26.75 -5.37
N PRO A 61 32.12 27.54 -4.43
CA PRO A 61 31.44 27.84 -3.18
C PRO A 61 30.20 28.73 -3.40
N PRO A 62 29.18 28.64 -2.53
CA PRO A 62 28.02 29.53 -2.58
C PRO A 62 28.42 30.98 -2.29
N LYS A 63 27.74 31.93 -2.95
CA LYS A 63 28.00 33.39 -2.80
C LYS A 63 27.47 33.96 -1.48
N PHE A 64 26.47 33.31 -0.88
CA PHE A 64 25.79 33.78 0.33
C PHE A 64 25.98 32.76 1.46
N TYR A 65 26.37 33.25 2.63
CA TYR A 65 26.49 32.48 3.87
C TYR A 65 25.44 32.99 4.87
N PRO A 66 24.61 32.12 5.46
CA PRO A 66 23.70 32.52 6.53
C PRO A 66 24.49 32.90 7.80
N ALA A 67 23.92 33.75 8.64
CA ALA A 67 24.54 34.17 9.90
C ALA A 67 24.60 33.04 10.94
N ASP A 68 23.64 32.10 10.89
CA ASP A 68 23.55 30.96 11.81
C ASP A 68 23.59 29.63 11.06
N ASP A 69 24.32 28.67 11.62
CA ASP A 69 24.39 27.30 11.11
C ASP A 69 23.18 26.46 11.56
N VAL A 70 22.47 25.88 10.59
CA VAL A 70 21.39 24.92 10.88
C VAL A 70 22.00 23.54 11.19
N LYS A 71 21.82 23.06 12.42
CA LYS A 71 22.27 21.72 12.83
C LYS A 71 21.69 20.63 11.94
N LYS A 72 22.53 19.69 11.49
CA LYS A 72 22.09 18.53 10.70
C LYS A 72 21.21 17.61 11.56
N PRO A 73 20.02 17.21 11.08
CA PRO A 73 19.17 16.29 11.81
C PRO A 73 19.85 14.91 11.96
N LEU A 74 19.59 14.25 13.08
CA LEU A 74 20.10 12.90 13.33
C LEU A 74 19.57 11.89 12.30
N ILE A 75 20.40 10.93 11.92
CA ILE A 75 20.03 9.90 10.94
C ILE A 75 18.92 9.00 11.50
N ASN A 76 17.71 9.13 10.97
CA ASN A 76 16.60 8.24 11.29
C ASN A 76 16.64 6.99 10.40
N LYS A 77 16.89 5.82 11.00
CA LYS A 77 16.91 4.52 10.29
C LYS A 77 15.52 3.89 10.10
N ARG A 78 14.45 4.51 10.62
CA ARG A 78 13.08 3.98 10.52
C ARG A 78 12.57 4.12 9.09
N LYS A 79 12.13 3.01 8.50
CA LYS A 79 11.45 2.98 7.20
C LYS A 79 9.94 2.79 7.41
N PRO A 80 9.08 3.56 6.73
CA PRO A 80 7.64 3.32 6.76
C PRO A 80 7.37 1.92 6.20
N LYS A 81 6.56 1.14 6.92
CA LYS A 81 6.15 -0.20 6.50
C LYS A 81 4.68 -0.16 6.10
N PRO A 82 4.27 -0.96 5.11
CA PRO A 82 2.86 -1.10 4.78
C PRO A 82 2.08 -1.59 6.00
N THR A 83 0.83 -1.17 6.12
CA THR A 83 -0.06 -1.61 7.19
C THR A 83 -0.30 -3.11 7.08
N LYS A 84 -0.30 -3.80 8.22
CA LYS A 84 -0.67 -5.21 8.25
C LYS A 84 -2.17 -5.35 8.13
N LEU A 85 -2.60 -6.19 7.20
CA LEU A 85 -4.00 -6.49 7.00
C LEU A 85 -4.55 -7.31 8.19
N ARG A 86 -5.71 -6.90 8.72
CA ARG A 86 -6.44 -7.60 9.80
C ARG A 86 -6.94 -8.94 9.29
N ALA A 87 -6.86 -9.99 10.10
CA ALA A 87 -7.32 -11.33 9.72
C ALA A 87 -8.80 -11.40 9.29
N SER A 88 -9.65 -10.50 9.83
CA SER A 88 -11.06 -10.41 9.47
C SER A 88 -11.32 -9.89 8.04
N ILE A 89 -10.33 -9.26 7.40
CA ILE A 89 -10.48 -8.63 6.08
C ILE A 89 -9.92 -9.58 5.02
N THR A 90 -10.72 -10.52 4.54
CA THR A 90 -10.33 -11.37 3.41
C THR A 90 -10.87 -10.79 2.10
N PRO A 91 -10.22 -11.00 0.94
CA PRO A 91 -10.83 -10.66 -0.36
C PRO A 91 -12.27 -11.19 -0.42
N GLY A 92 -13.23 -10.38 -0.84
CA GLY A 92 -14.65 -10.76 -0.77
C GLY A 92 -15.44 -10.22 0.42
N THR A 93 -14.76 -9.82 1.49
CA THR A 93 -15.44 -9.41 2.73
C THR A 93 -16.21 -8.11 2.52
N VAL A 94 -17.44 -8.05 3.02
CA VAL A 94 -18.20 -6.81 3.06
C VAL A 94 -17.68 -5.94 4.21
N LEU A 95 -17.53 -4.66 3.91
CA LEU A 95 -16.91 -3.64 4.73
C LEU A 95 -17.89 -2.50 4.95
N ILE A 96 -18.05 -2.06 6.19
CA ILE A 96 -18.81 -0.84 6.52
C ILE A 96 -17.80 0.30 6.61
N VAL A 97 -17.94 1.30 5.74
CA VAL A 97 -17.09 2.50 5.76
C VAL A 97 -17.55 3.42 6.89
N LEU A 98 -16.65 3.88 7.75
CA LEU A 98 -17.00 4.73 8.89
C LEU A 98 -16.79 6.23 8.62
N ALA A 99 -15.84 6.58 7.74
CA ALA A 99 -15.42 7.97 7.53
C ALA A 99 -15.56 8.44 6.08
N GLY A 100 -15.66 9.76 5.91
CA GLY A 100 -15.76 10.43 4.61
C GLY A 100 -17.17 10.43 4.01
N ARG A 101 -17.26 10.78 2.71
CA ARG A 101 -18.54 10.92 2.00
C ARG A 101 -19.40 9.66 2.02
N PHE A 102 -18.76 8.49 1.97
CA PHE A 102 -19.43 7.19 1.92
C PHE A 102 -19.57 6.52 3.29
N LYS A 103 -19.48 7.27 4.40
CA LYS A 103 -19.71 6.74 5.77
C LYS A 103 -21.03 5.98 5.84
N GLY A 104 -21.13 4.90 6.62
CA GLY A 104 -22.29 4.00 6.73
C GLY A 104 -22.59 3.15 5.50
N LYS A 105 -21.93 3.32 4.34
CA LYS A 105 -22.17 2.44 3.18
C LYS A 105 -21.47 1.10 3.41
N ARG A 106 -22.13 0.02 2.98
CA ARG A 106 -21.58 -1.33 2.90
C ARG A 106 -20.94 -1.52 1.55
N VAL A 107 -19.73 -2.06 1.52
CA VAL A 107 -18.85 -2.01 0.36
C VAL A 107 -18.01 -3.27 0.30
N VAL A 108 -17.58 -3.72 -0.88
CA VAL A 108 -16.88 -5.00 -1.04
C VAL A 108 -15.37 -4.78 -1.09
N PHE A 109 -14.61 -5.57 -0.32
CA PHE A 109 -13.15 -5.55 -0.34
C PHE A 109 -12.58 -6.36 -1.49
N LEU A 110 -11.67 -5.75 -2.28
CA LEU A 110 -11.00 -6.41 -3.40
C LEU A 110 -9.59 -6.87 -3.04
N LYS A 111 -8.67 -5.92 -2.84
CA LYS A 111 -7.26 -6.20 -2.52
C LYS A 111 -6.64 -5.12 -1.64
N GLN A 112 -5.55 -5.46 -0.97
CA GLN A 112 -4.69 -4.47 -0.32
C GLN A 112 -3.69 -3.90 -1.35
N LEU A 113 -3.56 -2.58 -1.41
CA LEU A 113 -2.58 -1.92 -2.27
C LEU A 113 -1.19 -1.86 -1.62
N SER A 114 -0.17 -1.54 -2.41
CA SER A 114 1.22 -1.44 -1.97
C SER A 114 1.43 -0.42 -0.83
N SER A 115 0.62 0.64 -0.81
CA SER A 115 0.59 1.65 0.26
C SER A 115 0.03 1.12 1.58
N GLY A 116 -0.62 -0.04 1.57
CA GLY A 116 -1.36 -0.60 2.70
C GLY A 116 -2.84 -0.18 2.76
N LEU A 117 -3.29 0.71 1.86
CA LEU A 117 -4.70 1.06 1.75
C LEU A 117 -5.51 -0.09 1.14
N LEU A 118 -6.78 -0.16 1.49
CA LEU A 118 -7.73 -1.13 0.94
C LEU A 118 -8.31 -0.59 -0.36
N LEU A 119 -8.26 -1.39 -1.43
CA LEU A 119 -9.08 -1.16 -2.62
C LEU A 119 -10.45 -1.78 -2.40
N ILE A 120 -11.46 -0.94 -2.55
CA ILE A 120 -12.84 -1.25 -2.21
C ILE A 120 -13.72 -0.81 -3.39
N THR A 121 -14.81 -1.54 -3.65
CA THR A 121 -15.88 -1.14 -4.59
C THR A 121 -17.24 -1.45 -4.00
N GLY A 122 -18.20 -0.53 -4.10
CA GLY A 122 -19.59 -0.79 -3.72
C GLY A 122 -20.41 -0.64 -4.98
N PRO A 123 -20.74 -1.77 -5.66
CA PRO A 123 -21.17 -1.78 -7.05
C PRO A 123 -21.97 -0.53 -7.38
N PHE A 124 -21.44 0.30 -8.28
CA PHE A 124 -21.78 1.72 -8.33
C PHE A 124 -23.29 1.93 -8.55
N LYS A 125 -23.93 1.00 -9.27
CA LYS A 125 -25.38 0.94 -9.51
C LYS A 125 -26.22 0.74 -8.25
N ILE A 126 -25.71 0.05 -7.24
CA ILE A 126 -26.44 -0.28 -5.99
C ILE A 126 -26.26 0.83 -4.95
N ASN A 127 -25.01 1.19 -4.64
CA ASN A 127 -24.69 1.98 -3.44
C ASN A 127 -24.05 3.34 -3.77
N GLY A 128 -23.65 3.57 -5.03
CA GLY A 128 -23.01 4.80 -5.52
C GLY A 128 -21.55 4.97 -5.08
N VAL A 129 -20.88 3.88 -4.66
CA VAL A 129 -19.49 3.94 -4.18
C VAL A 129 -18.55 3.40 -5.28
N PRO A 130 -17.78 4.26 -5.96
CA PRO A 130 -16.87 3.80 -7.00
C PRO A 130 -15.67 3.05 -6.39
N LEU A 131 -14.84 2.48 -7.25
CA LEU A 131 -13.51 1.99 -6.92
C LEU A 131 -12.74 3.08 -6.17
N ARG A 132 -12.43 2.79 -4.90
CA ARG A 132 -11.86 3.78 -4.00
C ARG A 132 -10.89 3.15 -3.03
N ARG A 133 -9.86 3.93 -2.68
CA ARG A 133 -8.92 3.61 -1.62
C ARG A 133 -9.45 4.05 -0.27
N VAL A 134 -9.40 3.17 0.72
CA VAL A 134 -9.81 3.46 2.10
C VAL A 134 -8.78 2.92 3.07
N ASN A 135 -8.55 3.64 4.17
CA ASN A 135 -7.70 3.16 5.24
C ASN A 135 -8.46 2.14 6.10
N GLN A 136 -7.81 1.01 6.37
CA GLN A 136 -8.30 -0.10 7.17
C GLN A 136 -8.84 0.30 8.55
N SER A 137 -8.31 1.35 9.18
CA SER A 137 -8.81 1.83 10.48
C SER A 137 -10.22 2.41 10.44
N TYR A 138 -10.67 2.90 9.28
CA TYR A 138 -11.99 3.53 9.12
C TYR A 138 -13.03 2.56 8.56
N VAL A 139 -12.86 1.26 8.83
CA VAL A 139 -13.71 0.21 8.29
C VAL A 139 -14.00 -0.84 9.37
N ILE A 140 -15.27 -1.25 9.43
CA ILE A 140 -15.69 -2.47 10.12
C ILE A 140 -15.77 -3.59 9.10
N ALA A 141 -15.08 -4.70 9.37
CA ALA A 141 -15.21 -5.92 8.57
C ALA A 141 -16.41 -6.70 9.10
N THR A 142 -17.34 -7.07 8.22
CA THR A 142 -18.45 -7.96 8.57
C THR A 142 -18.10 -9.41 8.31
N SER A 143 -18.87 -10.32 8.87
CA SER A 143 -18.79 -11.77 8.66
C SER A 143 -19.17 -12.20 7.24
N THR A 144 -19.96 -11.40 6.54
CA THR A 144 -20.42 -11.70 5.17
C THR A 144 -19.30 -11.59 4.14
N LYS A 145 -19.20 -12.61 3.28
CA LYS A 145 -18.19 -12.74 2.23
C LYS A 145 -18.83 -13.08 0.89
N ILE A 146 -18.28 -12.52 -0.17
CA ILE A 146 -18.68 -12.72 -1.55
C ILE A 146 -17.50 -13.35 -2.28
N ASP A 147 -17.75 -14.28 -3.20
CA ASP A 147 -16.67 -14.80 -4.05
C ASP A 147 -16.26 -13.78 -5.13
N ILE A 148 -14.96 -13.50 -5.20
CA ILE A 148 -14.31 -12.48 -6.07
C ILE A 148 -13.31 -13.13 -7.02
N SER A 149 -13.24 -14.46 -7.07
CA SER A 149 -12.35 -15.21 -7.95
C SER A 149 -12.40 -14.77 -9.43
N SER A 150 -13.55 -14.31 -9.91
CA SER A 150 -13.79 -13.87 -11.29
C SER A 150 -13.37 -12.43 -11.60
N VAL A 151 -12.98 -11.63 -10.60
CA VAL A 151 -12.75 -10.18 -10.77
C VAL A 151 -11.26 -9.91 -10.98
N ASN A 152 -10.90 -9.31 -12.12
CA ASN A 152 -9.52 -8.89 -12.37
C ASN A 152 -9.22 -7.55 -11.68
N VAL A 153 -8.22 -7.53 -10.80
CA VAL A 153 -7.84 -6.36 -9.99
C VAL A 153 -6.39 -5.94 -10.23
N GLU A 154 -5.66 -6.57 -11.17
CA GLU A 154 -4.22 -6.35 -11.35
C GLU A 154 -3.88 -4.93 -11.79
N LYS A 155 -4.72 -4.34 -12.66
CA LYS A 155 -4.55 -2.98 -13.22
C LYS A 155 -4.52 -1.88 -12.15
N PHE A 156 -5.16 -2.08 -11.00
CA PHE A 156 -5.40 -1.02 -10.02
C PHE A 156 -4.28 -0.88 -8.99
N ASP A 157 -3.42 0.12 -9.17
CA ASP A 157 -2.35 0.46 -8.24
C ASP A 157 -2.53 1.83 -7.59
N ASP A 158 -1.69 2.15 -6.60
CA ASP A 158 -1.74 3.43 -5.88
C ASP A 158 -1.61 4.66 -6.80
N LYS A 159 -0.87 4.51 -7.91
CA LYS A 159 -0.67 5.56 -8.92
C LYS A 159 -1.95 5.87 -9.69
N TYR A 160 -2.79 4.87 -9.95
CA TYR A 160 -4.08 5.02 -10.64
C TYR A 160 -5.02 5.98 -9.90
N PHE A 161 -4.96 5.98 -8.57
CA PHE A 161 -5.78 6.80 -7.69
C PHE A 161 -5.07 8.06 -7.20
N ALA A 162 -3.91 8.42 -7.76
CA ALA A 162 -3.25 9.67 -7.42
C ALA A 162 -4.11 10.86 -7.86
N LYS A 163 -4.23 11.87 -7.00
CA LYS A 163 -4.92 13.12 -7.36
C LYS A 163 -4.02 13.88 -8.33
N GLN A 164 -4.55 14.29 -9.47
CA GLN A 164 -3.85 15.22 -10.35
C GLN A 164 -3.70 16.55 -9.60
N VAL A 165 -2.46 17.00 -9.46
CA VAL A 165 -2.13 18.30 -8.85
C VAL A 165 -1.81 19.22 -10.00
N GLU A 166 -2.69 20.18 -10.25
CA GLU A 166 -2.41 21.23 -11.23
C GLU A 166 -1.27 22.10 -10.71
N LYS A 167 -0.32 22.43 -11.60
CA LYS A 167 0.75 23.35 -11.25
C LYS A 167 0.13 24.72 -11.01
N LYS A 168 0.26 25.24 -9.79
CA LYS A 168 -0.13 26.62 -9.46
C LYS A 168 0.54 27.56 -10.46
N ARG A 169 -0.27 28.21 -11.30
CA ARG A 169 0.18 29.34 -12.12
C ARG A 169 0.40 30.52 -11.17
N LYS A 170 1.48 31.29 -11.34
CA LYS A 170 1.68 32.54 -10.60
C LYS A 170 0.67 33.55 -11.16
N LYS A 171 -0.52 33.60 -10.57
CA LYS A 171 -1.53 34.63 -10.87
C LYS A 171 -1.29 35.84 -9.97
N GLY A 172 -1.38 37.04 -10.54
CA GLY A 172 -1.35 38.30 -9.79
C GLY A 172 -2.62 38.51 -8.98
N GLU A 173 -2.60 39.48 -8.07
CA GLU A 173 -3.63 39.73 -7.04
C GLU A 173 -5.06 39.91 -7.60
N GLY A 174 -5.19 40.38 -8.85
CA GLY A 174 -6.49 40.60 -9.53
C GLY A 174 -7.15 39.37 -10.16
N GLU A 175 -6.41 38.30 -10.48
CA GLU A 175 -6.96 37.09 -11.14
C GLU A 175 -7.35 35.98 -10.14
N PHE A 176 -7.32 36.30 -8.84
CA PHE A 176 -7.58 35.36 -7.75
C PHE A 176 -9.07 35.00 -7.60
N PHE A 177 -9.98 35.93 -7.93
CA PHE A 177 -11.43 35.75 -7.75
C PHE A 177 -12.18 35.17 -8.98
N GLU A 178 -11.60 35.20 -10.18
CA GLU A 178 -12.24 34.63 -11.38
C GLU A 178 -12.00 33.12 -11.55
N ALA A 179 -11.11 32.52 -10.75
CA ALA A 179 -10.76 31.10 -10.84
C ALA A 179 -11.78 30.15 -10.17
N GLU A 180 -12.80 30.66 -9.46
CA GLU A 180 -13.81 29.79 -8.81
C GLU A 180 -14.82 29.15 -9.79
N LYS A 181 -14.81 29.56 -11.07
CA LYS A 181 -15.54 28.87 -12.14
C LYS A 181 -14.65 27.91 -12.94
N GLU A 182 -13.56 27.42 -12.35
CA GLU A 182 -12.76 26.35 -12.97
C GLU A 182 -13.66 25.12 -13.22
N ASP A 183 -13.75 24.77 -14.51
CA ASP A 183 -14.51 23.68 -15.07
C ASP A 183 -14.48 22.46 -14.15
N LYS A 184 -15.67 21.98 -13.77
CA LYS A 184 -15.85 20.75 -12.98
C LYS A 184 -15.01 19.66 -13.64
N ASN A 185 -13.84 19.38 -13.06
CA ASN A 185 -12.91 18.34 -13.48
C ASN A 185 -13.67 17.11 -13.96
N LEU A 186 -13.85 16.98 -15.28
CA LEU A 186 -14.67 15.93 -15.87
C LEU A 186 -13.97 14.61 -15.57
N LEU A 187 -14.71 13.67 -14.99
CA LEU A 187 -14.16 12.35 -14.67
C LEU A 187 -13.69 11.68 -15.97
N PRO A 188 -12.41 11.22 -16.05
CA PRO A 188 -11.90 10.52 -17.21
C PRO A 188 -12.80 9.33 -17.56
N GLN A 189 -13.13 9.19 -18.84
CA GLN A 189 -14.04 8.15 -19.32
C GLN A 189 -13.52 6.74 -18.97
N GLU A 190 -12.20 6.55 -19.05
CA GLU A 190 -11.52 5.31 -18.68
C GLU A 190 -11.89 4.79 -17.28
N LYS A 191 -12.06 5.70 -16.29
CA LYS A 191 -12.42 5.30 -14.92
C LYS A 191 -13.86 4.79 -14.82
N LYS A 192 -14.74 5.25 -15.71
CA LYS A 192 -16.13 4.77 -15.78
C LYS A 192 -16.16 3.39 -16.42
N ASP A 193 -15.40 3.16 -17.48
CA ASP A 193 -15.34 1.88 -18.17
C ASP A 193 -14.70 0.80 -17.28
N ASP A 194 -13.62 1.14 -16.57
CA ASP A 194 -13.00 0.29 -15.55
C ASP A 194 -13.98 -0.08 -14.43
N GLN A 195 -14.84 0.86 -14.01
CA GLN A 195 -15.86 0.58 -13.01
C GLN A 195 -16.92 -0.40 -13.54
N ILE A 196 -17.41 -0.18 -14.76
CA ILE A 196 -18.45 -1.01 -15.38
C ILE A 196 -17.96 -2.44 -15.53
N THR A 197 -16.71 -2.65 -15.96
CA THR A 197 -16.12 -3.98 -16.13
C THR A 197 -15.99 -4.73 -14.81
N VAL A 198 -15.49 -4.08 -13.76
CA VAL A 198 -15.37 -4.68 -12.41
C VAL A 198 -16.74 -4.98 -11.81
N ASP A 199 -17.69 -4.03 -11.91
CA ASP A 199 -19.04 -4.21 -11.36
C ASP A 199 -19.81 -5.30 -12.10
N ALA A 200 -19.64 -5.44 -13.42
CA ALA A 200 -20.29 -6.49 -14.19
C ALA A 200 -19.89 -7.90 -13.72
N ALA A 201 -18.63 -8.09 -13.32
CA ALA A 201 -18.17 -9.35 -12.75
C ALA A 201 -18.75 -9.58 -11.33
N LEU A 202 -18.74 -8.55 -10.48
CA LEU A 202 -19.25 -8.63 -9.10
C LEU A 202 -20.77 -8.81 -9.00
N MET A 203 -21.53 -8.19 -9.89
CA MET A 203 -22.99 -8.26 -9.89
C MET A 203 -23.49 -9.70 -10.04
N LYS A 204 -22.81 -10.52 -10.86
CA LYS A 204 -23.15 -11.95 -11.02
C LYS A 204 -23.05 -12.71 -9.70
N SER A 205 -21.98 -12.47 -8.92
CA SER A 205 -21.82 -13.09 -7.60
C SER A 205 -22.84 -12.56 -6.58
N ILE A 206 -23.23 -11.29 -6.70
CA ILE A 206 -24.17 -10.66 -5.77
C ILE A 206 -25.60 -11.13 -6.00
N ASP A 207 -26.02 -11.22 -7.27
CA ASP A 207 -27.36 -11.65 -7.64
C ASP A 207 -27.59 -13.15 -7.30
N GLY A 208 -26.52 -13.94 -7.17
CA GLY A 208 -26.59 -15.32 -6.70
C GLY A 208 -26.88 -15.49 -5.20
N VAL A 209 -26.76 -14.42 -4.39
CA VAL A 209 -27.02 -14.46 -2.93
C VAL A 209 -28.31 -13.69 -2.62
N LEU A 210 -29.27 -14.37 -2.01
CA LEU A 210 -30.56 -13.79 -1.64
C LEU A 210 -30.38 -12.54 -0.77
N ASP A 211 -31.13 -11.48 -1.08
CA ASP A 211 -31.18 -10.18 -0.38
C ASP A 211 -29.86 -9.40 -0.24
N LEU A 212 -28.75 -9.89 -0.80
CA LEU A 212 -27.45 -9.23 -0.67
C LEU A 212 -27.43 -7.86 -1.35
N LYS A 213 -28.17 -7.70 -2.46
CA LYS A 213 -28.35 -6.43 -3.15
C LYS A 213 -29.01 -5.37 -2.26
N ALA A 214 -30.08 -5.75 -1.55
CA ALA A 214 -30.75 -4.88 -0.59
C ALA A 214 -29.85 -4.57 0.60
N TYR A 215 -29.11 -5.58 1.09
CA TYR A 215 -28.12 -5.39 2.15
C TYR A 215 -27.04 -4.37 1.79
N LEU A 216 -26.46 -4.45 0.58
CA LEU A 216 -25.43 -3.52 0.10
C LEU A 216 -25.97 -2.10 -0.16
N ALA A 217 -27.22 -1.98 -0.65
CA ALA A 217 -27.88 -0.69 -0.83
C ALA A 217 -28.14 0.03 0.50
N ALA A 218 -28.52 -0.73 1.53
CA ALA A 218 -28.85 -0.22 2.84
C ALA A 218 -27.62 0.35 3.57
N ARG A 219 -27.87 1.44 4.30
CA ARG A 219 -26.85 2.20 5.03
C ARG A 219 -26.83 1.74 6.49
N PHE A 220 -25.65 1.47 7.02
CA PHE A 220 -25.44 1.19 8.43
C PHE A 220 -25.61 2.46 9.26
N SER A 221 -26.46 2.37 10.28
CA SER A 221 -26.62 3.34 11.35
C SER A 221 -26.95 2.59 12.64
N LEU A 222 -26.61 3.20 13.77
CA LEU A 222 -27.03 2.72 15.09
C LEU A 222 -28.35 3.40 15.44
N LYS A 223 -29.33 2.61 15.88
CA LYS A 223 -30.59 3.13 16.45
C LYS A 223 -30.47 3.20 17.98
N ALA A 224 -31.40 3.91 18.61
CA ALA A 224 -31.51 3.93 20.07
C ALA A 224 -31.58 2.50 20.62
N GLY A 225 -30.80 2.23 21.67
CA GLY A 225 -30.70 0.90 22.29
C GLY A 225 -29.67 -0.05 21.66
N MET A 226 -29.15 0.20 20.46
CA MET A 226 -28.13 -0.66 19.85
C MET A 226 -26.73 -0.31 20.37
N LYS A 227 -26.11 -1.20 21.15
CA LYS A 227 -24.75 -1.01 21.68
C LYS A 227 -23.71 -1.73 20.81
N PRO A 228 -22.70 -1.02 20.25
CA PRO A 228 -21.73 -1.63 19.33
C PRO A 228 -20.91 -2.80 19.89
N HIS A 229 -20.71 -2.87 21.20
CA HIS A 229 -19.98 -3.98 21.84
C HIS A 229 -20.83 -5.26 21.97
N GLU A 230 -22.15 -5.16 21.84
CA GLU A 230 -23.08 -6.30 21.80
C GLU A 230 -23.34 -6.78 20.36
N LEU A 231 -23.01 -5.95 19.35
CA LEU A 231 -23.21 -6.28 17.95
C LEU A 231 -22.10 -7.21 17.44
N VAL A 232 -22.52 -8.25 16.73
CA VAL A 232 -21.64 -9.09 15.92
C VAL A 232 -21.71 -8.59 14.48
N PHE A 233 -20.54 -8.25 13.93
CA PHE A 233 -20.39 -7.74 12.58
C PHE A 233 -19.98 -8.85 11.63
#